data_AF-A0A922FFR0-F1
#
_entry.id   AF-A0A922FFR0-F1
#
_cell.length_a   1.000
_cell.length_b   1.000
_cell.length_c   1.000
_cell.angle_alpha   90.00
_cell.angle_beta   90.00
_cell.angle_gamma   90.00
#
_symmetry.space_group_name_H-M   'P 1'
#
loop_
_entity.id
_entity.type
_entity.pdbx_description
1 polymer ?
#
loop_
_entity_poly.entity_id
_entity_poly.type
_entity_poly.pdbx_seq_one_letter_code
_entity_poly.pdbx_strand_id
1 'polypeptide(L)'
;MAYHSYLTLYWAFYLSYLLSLSHAQGTTSFNLPFKAVNLGAWLVTEGWMKPSLFNGIINKDLLDGTQVQFMSTKLQTYLSAENGGGTNVVADRTSASGWETFRLWRIDKSSFNFRVFNKQFVGLGNKGNTVAVSRAPSASETFQIIRKDGDPNRVRIKATNGFFLQATSRTSVTADYGGSGWEDSNPSVFKMTIITTLKGEYQVTNGYGPDRAPQIMKDHWNTYITEEDFSFMSSKGLNAVRIPVGWWIAHDPAPPKPFVGGSLEALDNAFRWARKYGMKVIVDLHAVQGSQNGNEHSGTRDGYQEWGDSNIQDTVAVIDFLAKRYANNPSLGAIELINEPLAPGVTLDNLKKYYQAGYDAVRKYTSSAYVILSNRLGPADPKELLPFGRNLNRVVIDVHYYNLYSSMFNQMNVQQNIDYIYNQRASELSTVTTSNGPLSFVGEWTAEFAFNGASMQDYQRFAQAQQAVYGKATFGWSYWAYKCSHNHWSLRWMIENNYIKL
;
A
#
# COMPACT_ATOMS: atom_id res chain seq x y z
N MET A 1 90.34 -35.35 -5.09
CA MET A 1 89.51 -35.48 -3.87
C MET A 1 88.06 -35.37 -4.30
N ALA A 2 87.29 -36.43 -4.07
CA ALA A 2 85.83 -36.53 -3.83
C ALA A 2 84.88 -35.52 -4.51
N TYR A 3 83.71 -35.84 -5.06
CA TYR A 3 82.89 -37.04 -5.32
C TYR A 3 81.57 -36.45 -5.89
N HIS A 4 80.95 -37.08 -6.91
CA HIS A 4 79.48 -37.22 -7.13
C HIS A 4 78.53 -35.99 -7.14
N SER A 5 77.48 -35.84 -7.95
CA SER A 5 76.75 -36.72 -8.87
C SER A 5 75.68 -35.92 -9.63
N TYR A 6 75.46 -36.28 -10.90
CA TYR A 6 74.18 -36.54 -11.60
C TYR A 6 72.91 -35.76 -11.19
N LEU A 7 72.23 -34.98 -12.05
CA LEU A 7 71.49 -35.32 -13.28
C LEU A 7 69.99 -34.98 -13.09
N THR A 8 69.34 -34.43 -14.14
CA THR A 8 67.89 -34.42 -14.47
C THR A 8 66.97 -33.37 -13.82
N LEU A 9 65.93 -32.82 -14.46
CA LEU A 9 65.37 -32.91 -15.82
C LEU A 9 64.42 -31.69 -16.02
N TYR A 10 64.51 -31.04 -17.18
CA TYR A 10 63.41 -30.61 -18.07
C TYR A 10 62.31 -29.60 -17.64
N TRP A 11 62.26 -28.52 -18.46
CA TRP A 11 61.09 -27.93 -19.13
C TRP A 11 59.82 -27.61 -18.33
N ALA A 12 59.48 -26.32 -18.24
CA ALA A 12 58.23 -25.83 -18.81
C ALA A 12 58.19 -24.29 -18.90
N PHE A 13 57.80 -23.86 -20.09
CA PHE A 13 57.44 -22.52 -20.53
C PHE A 13 56.36 -21.83 -19.67
N TYR A 14 56.38 -20.49 -19.72
CA TYR A 14 55.20 -19.59 -19.67
C TYR A 14 54.13 -19.89 -18.60
N LEU A 15 54.13 -19.12 -17.51
CA LEU A 15 52.90 -18.52 -16.96
C LEU A 15 53.25 -17.53 -15.83
N SER A 16 53.90 -16.41 -16.17
CA SER A 16 54.05 -15.27 -15.25
C SER A 16 53.18 -14.10 -15.71
N TYR A 17 51.89 -14.38 -15.89
CA TYR A 17 50.80 -13.42 -16.00
C TYR A 17 49.56 -14.17 -15.53
N LEU A 18 48.70 -13.52 -14.74
CA LEU A 18 47.51 -14.04 -14.07
C LEU A 18 47.77 -14.58 -12.67
N LEU A 19 47.65 -13.70 -11.67
CA LEU A 19 46.85 -13.95 -10.46
C LEU A 19 46.53 -12.60 -9.80
N SER A 20 46.03 -11.64 -10.59
CA SER A 20 45.08 -10.67 -10.05
C SER A 20 43.75 -11.42 -9.94
N LEU A 21 43.39 -11.80 -8.72
CA LEU A 21 42.02 -12.23 -8.39
C LEU A 21 41.09 -11.03 -8.57
N SER A 22 40.79 -10.69 -9.82
CA SER A 22 39.57 -10.00 -10.16
C SER A 22 38.44 -10.92 -9.72
N HIS A 23 37.83 -10.61 -8.58
CA HIS A 23 36.43 -10.97 -8.36
C HIS A 23 35.63 -10.17 -9.39
N ALA A 24 35.66 -10.64 -10.64
CA ALA A 24 34.63 -10.30 -11.59
C ALA A 24 33.35 -10.84 -10.96
N GLN A 25 32.59 -9.98 -10.28
CA GLN A 25 31.17 -10.20 -10.05
C GLN A 25 30.63 -10.49 -11.44
N GLY A 26 30.46 -11.77 -11.77
CA GLY A 26 29.81 -12.18 -13.00
C GLY A 26 28.49 -11.44 -13.01
N THR A 27 28.31 -10.55 -13.99
CA THR A 27 27.06 -9.82 -14.16
C THR A 27 25.97 -10.88 -14.27
N THR A 28 25.18 -11.05 -13.21
CA THR A 28 24.08 -12.01 -13.21
C THR A 28 23.10 -11.53 -14.27
N SER A 29 23.16 -12.12 -15.46
CA SER A 29 22.21 -11.87 -16.52
C SER A 29 20.86 -12.41 -16.05
N PHE A 30 19.88 -11.53 -15.91
CA PHE A 30 18.50 -11.95 -15.64
C PHE A 30 17.85 -12.35 -16.96
N ASN A 31 17.09 -13.44 -16.94
CA ASN A 31 16.22 -13.82 -18.06
C ASN A 31 14.99 -12.91 -18.05
N LEU A 32 15.15 -11.69 -18.57
CA LEU A 32 14.06 -10.76 -18.83
C LEU A 32 13.38 -11.12 -20.17
N PRO A 33 12.09 -10.78 -20.34
CA PRO A 33 11.21 -10.12 -19.37
C PRO A 33 10.76 -11.07 -18.24
N PHE A 34 10.46 -10.50 -17.08
CA PHE A 34 9.82 -11.24 -15.99
C PHE A 34 8.33 -11.49 -16.27
N LYS A 35 7.91 -12.74 -16.01
CA LYS A 35 6.52 -13.13 -15.84
C LYS A 35 6.29 -13.28 -14.34
N ALA A 36 5.78 -12.23 -13.72
CA ALA A 36 5.69 -12.12 -12.27
C ALA A 36 4.24 -12.11 -11.76
N VAL A 37 4.10 -12.21 -10.45
CA VAL A 37 2.84 -12.01 -9.74
C VAL A 37 3.09 -11.26 -8.44
N ASN A 38 2.15 -10.41 -8.07
CA ASN A 38 2.16 -9.67 -6.81
C ASN A 38 1.67 -10.55 -5.67
N LEU A 39 2.41 -10.55 -4.56
CA LEU A 39 1.99 -11.18 -3.30
C LEU A 39 1.29 -10.15 -2.40
N GLY A 40 0.28 -9.47 -2.96
CA GLY A 40 -0.57 -8.49 -2.26
C GLY A 40 -1.33 -9.11 -1.09
N ALA A 41 -1.78 -8.28 -0.15
CA ALA A 41 -2.39 -8.70 1.11
C ALA A 41 -1.56 -9.65 1.99
N TRP A 42 -0.26 -9.86 1.73
CA TRP A 42 0.62 -10.71 2.56
C TRP A 42 1.40 -9.90 3.60
N LEU A 43 2.49 -9.23 3.21
CA LEU A 43 3.33 -8.43 4.11
C LEU A 43 2.89 -6.96 4.20
N VAL A 44 1.93 -6.57 3.37
CA VAL A 44 1.13 -5.36 3.50
C VAL A 44 -0.33 -5.78 3.33
N THR A 45 -1.13 -5.55 4.36
CA THR A 45 -2.52 -6.01 4.43
C THR A 45 -3.47 -5.12 3.64
N GLU A 46 -4.39 -5.76 2.89
CA GLU A 46 -5.57 -5.12 2.28
C GLU A 46 -6.84 -5.90 2.60
N GLY A 47 -7.78 -5.23 3.25
CA GLY A 47 -8.99 -5.85 3.78
C GLY A 47 -10.01 -6.22 2.73
N TRP A 48 -9.98 -5.60 1.54
CA TRP A 48 -10.83 -6.04 0.43
C TRP A 48 -10.36 -7.40 -0.13
N MET A 49 -9.07 -7.70 -0.10
CA MET A 49 -8.51 -8.99 -0.55
C MET A 49 -8.60 -10.09 0.51
N LYS A 50 -8.51 -9.72 1.79
CA LYS A 50 -8.59 -10.65 2.94
C LYS A 50 -9.52 -10.13 4.04
N PRO A 51 -10.84 -10.00 3.77
CA PRO A 51 -11.78 -9.40 4.71
C PRO A 51 -11.90 -10.17 6.03
N SER A 52 -11.67 -11.49 6.00
CA SER A 52 -11.74 -12.32 7.20
C SER A 52 -10.74 -11.93 8.28
N LEU A 53 -9.62 -11.27 7.93
CA LEU A 53 -8.62 -10.81 8.89
C LEU A 53 -9.19 -9.76 9.84
N PHE A 54 -10.27 -9.07 9.48
CA PHE A 54 -10.88 -8.01 10.28
C PHE A 54 -12.09 -8.50 11.10
N ASN A 55 -12.50 -9.76 10.96
CA ASN A 55 -13.77 -10.25 11.52
C ASN A 55 -13.82 -10.25 13.04
N GLY A 56 -12.68 -10.44 13.71
CA GLY A 56 -12.60 -10.50 15.17
C GLY A 56 -12.48 -9.14 15.87
N ILE A 57 -12.48 -8.03 15.13
CA ILE A 57 -12.34 -6.68 15.69
C ILE A 57 -13.71 -6.18 16.16
N ILE A 58 -13.80 -5.76 17.43
CA ILE A 58 -15.00 -5.14 18.00
C ILE A 58 -15.18 -3.76 17.37
N ASN A 59 -16.41 -3.41 16.93
CA ASN A 59 -16.68 -2.15 16.22
C ASN A 59 -15.74 -1.94 15.03
N LYS A 60 -15.58 -2.98 14.18
CA LYS A 60 -14.73 -2.98 12.96
C LYS A 60 -15.19 -2.00 11.87
N ASP A 61 -16.34 -1.39 12.04
CA ASP A 61 -16.87 -0.31 11.22
C ASP A 61 -16.42 1.08 11.73
N LEU A 62 -15.79 1.15 12.91
CA LEU A 62 -15.19 2.36 13.51
C LEU A 62 -13.66 2.18 13.67
N LEU A 63 -12.97 1.80 12.60
CA LEU A 63 -11.50 1.70 12.59
C LEU A 63 -10.87 3.09 12.34
N ASP A 64 -9.55 3.20 12.49
CA ASP A 64 -8.86 4.44 12.11
C ASP A 64 -9.15 4.79 10.65
N GLY A 65 -9.44 6.07 10.44
CA GLY A 65 -9.78 6.60 9.12
C GLY A 65 -11.23 6.40 8.70
N THR A 66 -12.05 5.67 9.48
CA THR A 66 -13.50 5.66 9.23
C THR A 66 -14.00 7.09 9.18
N GLN A 67 -14.67 7.44 8.08
CA GLN A 67 -15.30 8.74 7.90
C GLN A 67 -16.74 8.66 8.37
N VAL A 68 -17.09 9.54 9.31
CA VAL A 68 -18.42 9.62 9.90
C VAL A 68 -19.00 11.02 9.79
N GLN A 69 -20.31 11.10 9.69
CA GLN A 69 -21.10 12.32 9.75
C GLN A 69 -22.13 12.18 10.86
N PHE A 70 -22.39 13.25 11.60
CA PHE A 70 -23.34 13.25 12.72
C PHE A 70 -24.43 14.27 12.47
N MET A 71 -25.69 13.83 12.31
CA MET A 71 -26.86 14.70 12.21
C MET A 71 -27.57 14.77 13.57
N SER A 72 -27.79 15.98 14.10
CA SER A 72 -28.63 16.19 15.27
C SER A 72 -30.07 15.74 14.98
N THR A 73 -30.62 14.83 15.79
CA THR A 73 -32.03 14.43 15.63
C THR A 73 -32.99 15.55 15.99
N LYS A 74 -32.59 16.45 16.90
CA LYS A 74 -33.40 17.58 17.33
C LYS A 74 -33.47 18.68 16.27
N LEU A 75 -32.32 19.06 15.72
CA LEU A 75 -32.20 20.20 14.80
C LEU A 75 -32.35 19.82 13.32
N GLN A 76 -32.21 18.52 12.99
CA GLN A 76 -32.17 18.00 11.63
C GLN A 76 -31.07 18.64 10.78
N THR A 77 -29.91 18.87 11.41
CA THR A 77 -28.71 19.48 10.81
C THR A 77 -27.46 18.71 11.23
N TYR A 78 -26.45 18.73 10.37
CA TYR A 78 -25.17 18.07 10.59
C TYR A 78 -24.23 18.90 11.47
N LEU A 79 -23.46 18.18 12.29
CA LEU A 79 -22.27 18.74 12.91
C LEU A 79 -21.27 19.14 11.82
N SER A 80 -20.73 20.34 11.91
CA SER A 80 -19.75 20.87 10.96
C SER A 80 -18.59 21.52 11.70
N ALA A 81 -17.36 21.19 11.29
CA ALA A 81 -16.17 21.93 11.69
C ALA A 81 -16.04 23.14 10.77
N GLU A 82 -16.44 24.32 11.26
CA GLU A 82 -16.47 25.53 10.44
C GLU A 82 -15.11 25.82 9.79
N ASN A 83 -15.14 26.23 8.52
CA ASN A 83 -13.96 26.41 7.66
C ASN A 83 -13.09 25.15 7.50
N GLY A 84 -13.62 23.97 7.82
CA GLY A 84 -12.89 22.70 7.82
C GLY A 84 -12.01 22.48 9.06
N GLY A 85 -12.02 23.40 10.02
CA GLY A 85 -11.15 23.40 11.21
C GLY A 85 -10.54 24.77 11.48
N GLY A 86 -10.16 25.00 12.74
CA GLY A 86 -9.53 26.23 13.23
C GLY A 86 -10.46 27.09 14.09
N THR A 87 -11.69 26.64 14.32
CA THR A 87 -12.71 27.37 15.08
C THR A 87 -13.70 26.38 15.73
N ASN A 88 -14.89 26.86 16.08
CA ASN A 88 -15.97 26.09 16.70
C ASN A 88 -16.50 24.96 15.80
N VAL A 89 -17.03 23.93 16.44
CA VAL A 89 -17.92 22.94 15.82
C VAL A 89 -19.36 23.39 16.05
N VAL A 90 -20.15 23.44 14.97
CA VAL A 90 -21.53 23.93 14.94
C VAL A 90 -22.47 22.85 14.41
N ALA A 91 -23.78 23.12 14.38
CA ALA A 91 -24.80 22.18 13.91
C ALA A 91 -25.81 22.88 12.97
N ASP A 92 -25.34 23.46 11.86
CA ASP A 92 -26.13 24.38 11.02
C ASP A 92 -26.36 23.90 9.57
N ARG A 93 -25.72 22.81 9.15
CA ARG A 93 -25.77 22.33 7.75
C ARG A 93 -26.91 21.36 7.51
N THR A 94 -27.67 21.54 6.44
CA THR A 94 -28.77 20.62 6.05
C THR A 94 -28.30 19.49 5.13
N SER A 95 -27.10 19.60 4.56
CA SER A 95 -26.42 18.58 3.78
C SER A 95 -24.98 18.43 4.28
N ALA A 96 -24.38 17.27 4.02
CA ALA A 96 -23.03 16.96 4.47
C ALA A 96 -22.05 16.81 3.30
N SER A 97 -20.86 17.35 3.48
CA SER A 97 -19.72 17.29 2.57
C SER A 97 -18.42 17.22 3.39
N GLY A 98 -17.36 17.92 2.99
CA GLY A 98 -16.03 17.84 3.61
C GLY A 98 -15.96 18.35 5.05
N TRP A 99 -16.70 19.41 5.41
CA TRP A 99 -16.61 20.02 6.74
C TRP A 99 -17.46 19.29 7.80
N GLU A 100 -18.48 18.55 7.34
CA GLU A 100 -19.36 17.73 8.18
C GLU A 100 -18.82 16.30 8.37
N THR A 101 -17.70 15.98 7.70
CA THR A 101 -17.09 14.65 7.72
C THR A 101 -15.91 14.63 8.67
N PHE A 102 -16.01 13.76 9.68
CA PHE A 102 -14.99 13.55 10.70
C PHE A 102 -14.31 12.20 10.46
N ARG A 103 -12.98 12.17 10.55
CA ARG A 103 -12.19 10.94 10.51
C ARG A 103 -11.93 10.45 11.93
N LEU A 104 -12.19 9.17 12.18
CA LEU A 104 -11.92 8.57 13.47
C LEU A 104 -10.43 8.24 13.61
N TRP A 105 -9.83 8.68 14.71
CA TRP A 105 -8.57 8.12 15.22
C TRP A 105 -8.93 7.25 16.41
N ARG A 106 -8.79 5.94 16.24
CA ARG A 106 -9.24 4.97 17.24
C ARG A 106 -8.20 4.84 18.34
N ILE A 107 -8.65 5.00 19.58
CA ILE A 107 -7.84 4.77 20.78
C ILE A 107 -8.11 3.37 21.32
N ASP A 108 -9.39 3.02 21.42
CA ASP A 108 -9.85 1.70 21.87
C ASP A 108 -11.19 1.33 21.21
N LYS A 109 -11.88 0.31 21.72
CA LYS A 109 -13.18 -0.16 21.19
C LYS A 109 -14.32 0.87 21.23
N SER A 110 -14.19 1.92 22.02
CA SER A 110 -15.22 2.92 22.30
C SER A 110 -14.72 4.36 22.24
N SER A 111 -13.42 4.60 22.41
CA SER A 111 -12.82 5.93 22.50
C SER A 111 -12.11 6.31 21.19
N PHE A 112 -12.34 7.55 20.76
CA PHE A 112 -11.88 8.09 19.48
C PHE A 112 -11.47 9.56 19.62
N ASN A 113 -10.54 10.00 18.77
CA ASN A 113 -10.43 11.41 18.41
C ASN A 113 -11.13 11.65 17.06
N PHE A 114 -11.64 12.85 16.84
CA PHE A 114 -12.27 13.22 15.57
C PHE A 114 -11.37 14.22 14.85
N ARG A 115 -10.77 13.78 13.73
CA ARG A 115 -9.94 14.63 12.87
C ARG A 115 -10.79 15.26 11.77
N VAL A 116 -10.66 16.58 11.60
CA VAL A 116 -11.45 17.37 10.65
C VAL A 116 -10.67 17.64 9.35
N PHE A 117 -11.32 18.28 8.38
CA PHE A 117 -10.79 18.54 7.03
C PHE A 117 -9.39 19.17 7.02
N ASN A 118 -9.16 20.20 7.84
CA ASN A 118 -7.88 20.89 8.01
C ASN A 118 -6.92 20.17 8.97
N LYS A 119 -7.11 18.86 9.16
CA LYS A 119 -6.24 17.96 9.93
C LYS A 119 -6.13 18.27 11.43
N GLN A 120 -7.00 19.14 11.94
CA GLN A 120 -7.12 19.44 13.37
C GLN A 120 -8.03 18.42 14.06
N PHE A 121 -8.03 18.44 15.38
CA PHE A 121 -8.85 17.57 16.21
C PHE A 121 -9.95 18.36 16.88
N VAL A 122 -11.15 17.78 16.88
CA VAL A 122 -12.25 18.22 17.72
C VAL A 122 -11.85 18.00 19.18
N GLY A 123 -12.13 18.98 20.04
CA GLY A 123 -11.88 18.94 21.46
C GLY A 123 -12.73 19.93 22.25
N LEU A 124 -12.56 19.93 23.57
CA LEU A 124 -13.25 20.82 24.48
C LEU A 124 -12.51 22.16 24.63
N GLY A 125 -13.17 23.24 24.24
CA GLY A 125 -12.76 24.62 24.50
C GLY A 125 -13.32 25.17 25.80
N ASN A 126 -13.28 26.50 25.94
CA ASN A 126 -13.77 27.18 27.13
C ASN A 126 -15.25 26.90 27.39
N LYS A 127 -15.60 26.68 28.67
CA LYS A 127 -16.97 26.40 29.13
C LYS A 127 -17.63 25.18 28.46
N GLY A 128 -16.84 24.23 27.95
CA GLY A 128 -17.35 23.00 27.34
C GLY A 128 -17.82 23.16 25.90
N ASN A 129 -17.58 24.30 25.25
CA ASN A 129 -17.82 24.46 23.81
C ASN A 129 -16.92 23.52 23.01
N THR A 130 -17.45 22.97 21.92
CA THR A 130 -16.68 22.08 21.04
C THR A 130 -15.95 22.90 19.98
N VAL A 131 -14.64 22.68 19.85
CA VAL A 131 -13.76 23.39 18.90
C VAL A 131 -12.90 22.40 18.14
N ALA A 132 -12.45 22.75 16.93
CA ALA A 132 -11.57 21.93 16.10
C ALA A 132 -10.25 22.65 15.83
N VAL A 133 -9.47 22.94 16.87
CA VAL A 133 -8.27 23.81 16.79
C VAL A 133 -6.95 23.09 17.00
N SER A 134 -6.95 21.95 17.69
CA SER A 134 -5.70 21.27 18.07
C SER A 134 -5.08 20.53 16.89
N ARG A 135 -3.75 20.53 16.80
CA ARG A 135 -3.00 19.75 15.80
C ARG A 135 -2.59 18.35 16.30
N ALA A 136 -2.78 18.09 17.59
CA ALA A 136 -2.50 16.79 18.20
C ALA A 136 -3.58 16.47 19.24
N PRO A 137 -4.05 15.21 19.32
CA PRO A 137 -5.07 14.85 20.29
C PRO A 137 -4.48 14.73 21.71
N SER A 138 -5.30 15.11 22.69
CA SER A 138 -5.07 14.90 24.12
C SER A 138 -6.35 14.39 24.80
N ALA A 139 -6.43 14.47 26.12
CA ALA A 139 -7.65 14.14 26.86
C ALA A 139 -8.85 15.01 26.45
N SER A 140 -8.65 16.29 26.09
CA SER A 140 -9.74 17.17 25.65
C SER A 140 -10.29 16.82 24.26
N GLU A 141 -9.52 16.11 23.43
CA GLU A 141 -9.91 15.68 22.08
C GLU A 141 -10.43 14.24 22.04
N THR A 142 -10.61 13.61 23.20
CA THR A 142 -11.03 12.21 23.32
C THR A 142 -12.51 12.11 23.62
N PHE A 143 -13.22 11.34 22.79
CA PHE A 143 -14.66 11.13 22.90
C PHE A 143 -15.01 9.66 22.82
N GLN A 144 -16.05 9.25 23.54
CA GLN A 144 -16.66 7.94 23.39
C GLN A 144 -17.88 8.01 22.48
N ILE A 145 -17.95 7.13 21.48
CA ILE A 145 -19.18 6.95 20.69
C ILE A 145 -20.00 5.85 21.37
N ILE A 146 -21.15 6.24 21.93
CA ILE A 146 -22.11 5.32 22.55
C ILE A 146 -23.25 5.10 21.57
N ARG A 147 -23.45 3.85 21.14
CA ARG A 147 -24.52 3.42 20.24
C ARG A 147 -25.78 3.05 21.04
N LYS A 148 -26.96 3.33 20.49
CA LYS A 148 -28.23 2.89 21.06
C LYS A 148 -28.42 1.38 20.80
N ASP A 149 -28.88 0.67 21.82
CA ASP A 149 -29.29 -0.72 21.65
C ASP A 149 -30.41 -0.86 20.61
N GLY A 150 -30.21 -1.80 19.68
CA GLY A 150 -31.11 -2.05 18.54
C GLY A 150 -31.07 -1.00 17.43
N ASP A 151 -30.31 0.09 17.57
CA ASP A 151 -30.16 1.13 16.54
C ASP A 151 -28.72 1.71 16.56
N PRO A 152 -27.74 0.99 15.99
CA PRO A 152 -26.32 1.34 16.13
C PRO A 152 -25.93 2.66 15.43
N ASN A 153 -26.78 3.18 14.55
CA ASN A 153 -26.58 4.47 13.90
C ASN A 153 -27.12 5.63 14.73
N ARG A 154 -27.95 5.38 15.75
CA ARG A 154 -28.31 6.40 16.73
C ARG A 154 -27.29 6.40 17.86
N VAL A 155 -26.57 7.51 17.99
CA VAL A 155 -25.42 7.63 18.89
C VAL A 155 -25.52 8.82 19.81
N ARG A 156 -24.76 8.74 20.90
CA ARG A 156 -24.42 9.87 21.77
C ARG A 156 -22.91 9.91 21.89
N ILE A 157 -22.35 11.11 21.94
CA ILE A 157 -20.90 11.34 21.99
C ILE A 157 -20.57 11.84 23.38
N LYS A 158 -19.81 11.07 24.16
CA LYS A 158 -19.43 11.43 25.54
C LYS A 158 -18.01 11.98 25.58
N ALA A 159 -17.81 13.15 26.17
CA ALA A 159 -16.49 13.73 26.34
C ALA A 159 -15.83 13.26 27.66
N THR A 160 -14.54 13.53 27.81
CA THR A 160 -13.76 13.16 29.01
C THR A 160 -14.20 13.87 30.28
N ASN A 161 -14.90 15.00 30.17
CA ASN A 161 -15.53 15.68 31.31
C ASN A 161 -16.77 14.96 31.88
N GLY A 162 -17.15 13.81 31.29
CA GLY A 162 -18.26 12.97 31.75
C GLY A 162 -19.62 13.29 31.13
N PHE A 163 -19.73 14.40 30.37
CA PHE A 163 -20.97 14.84 29.76
C PHE A 163 -21.06 14.46 28.28
N PHE A 164 -22.29 14.43 27.77
CA PHE A 164 -22.55 14.22 26.36
C PHE A 164 -22.50 15.54 25.58
N LEU A 165 -22.03 15.46 24.34
CA LEU A 165 -22.22 16.53 23.36
C LEU A 165 -23.70 16.78 23.15
N GLN A 166 -24.10 18.04 23.05
CA GLN A 166 -25.45 18.46 22.70
C GLN A 166 -25.45 19.62 21.72
N ALA A 167 -26.43 19.61 20.82
CA ALA A 167 -26.73 20.67 19.87
C ALA A 167 -28.09 21.29 20.22
N THR A 168 -28.08 22.32 21.07
CA THR A 168 -29.30 23.04 21.48
C THR A 168 -29.67 24.18 20.54
N SER A 169 -28.67 24.74 19.85
CA SER A 169 -28.81 25.73 18.78
C SER A 169 -27.95 25.32 17.58
N ARG A 170 -28.17 25.97 16.42
CA ARG A 170 -27.38 25.69 15.22
C ARG A 170 -25.95 26.20 15.28
N THR A 171 -25.67 27.18 16.14
CA THR A 171 -24.39 27.90 16.20
C THR A 171 -23.45 27.40 17.29
N SER A 172 -23.87 26.43 18.10
CA SER A 172 -23.07 25.94 19.23
C SER A 172 -23.33 24.46 19.51
N VAL A 173 -22.23 23.72 19.72
CA VAL A 173 -22.22 22.34 20.21
C VAL A 173 -21.40 22.31 21.50
N THR A 174 -22.00 21.84 22.58
CA THR A 174 -21.40 21.86 23.93
C THR A 174 -21.37 20.48 24.57
N ALA A 175 -20.41 20.24 25.46
CA ALA A 175 -20.24 18.98 26.18
C ALA A 175 -20.68 19.12 27.65
N ASP A 176 -21.98 19.28 27.90
CA ASP A 176 -22.55 19.59 29.22
C ASP A 176 -23.90 18.90 29.48
N TYR A 177 -24.33 17.98 28.60
CA TYR A 177 -25.58 17.26 28.79
C TYR A 177 -25.41 16.02 29.67
N GLY A 178 -26.12 15.95 30.80
CA GLY A 178 -26.06 14.86 31.78
C GLY A 178 -27.25 13.87 31.77
N GLY A 179 -28.24 14.04 30.88
CA GLY A 179 -29.44 13.20 30.84
C GLY A 179 -29.26 11.84 30.15
N SER A 180 -30.32 11.03 30.10
CA SER A 180 -30.31 9.63 29.61
C SER A 180 -31.21 9.33 28.40
N GLY A 181 -32.03 10.28 27.96
CA GLY A 181 -33.00 10.10 26.86
C GLY A 181 -32.39 9.83 25.48
N TRP A 182 -33.19 9.22 24.59
CA TRP A 182 -32.82 8.84 23.21
C TRP A 182 -33.83 9.32 22.16
N GLU A 183 -34.89 10.00 22.59
CA GLU A 183 -35.93 10.61 21.77
C GLU A 183 -35.36 11.65 20.79
N ASP A 184 -36.02 11.86 19.65
CA ASP A 184 -35.52 12.77 18.62
C ASP A 184 -35.38 14.21 19.10
N SER A 185 -36.22 14.64 20.05
CA SER A 185 -36.16 15.98 20.67
C SER A 185 -34.97 16.17 21.62
N ASN A 186 -34.24 15.10 21.96
CA ASN A 186 -33.08 15.17 22.83
C ASN A 186 -31.90 15.84 22.11
N PRO A 187 -31.31 16.91 22.66
CA PRO A 187 -30.25 17.65 21.97
C PRO A 187 -28.92 16.87 21.91
N SER A 188 -28.77 15.78 22.68
CA SER A 188 -27.54 14.98 22.73
C SER A 188 -27.54 13.75 21.81
N VAL A 189 -28.62 13.54 21.06
CA VAL A 189 -28.78 12.38 20.18
C VAL A 189 -28.45 12.76 18.74
N PHE A 190 -27.62 11.93 18.11
CA PHE A 190 -27.19 12.10 16.73
C PHE A 190 -27.47 10.84 15.92
N LYS A 191 -27.85 11.02 14.66
CA LYS A 191 -27.79 9.96 13.65
C LYS A 191 -26.40 10.00 13.02
N MET A 192 -25.64 8.94 13.22
CA MET A 192 -24.32 8.72 12.62
C MET A 192 -24.48 8.01 11.28
N THR A 193 -23.82 8.55 10.25
CA THR A 193 -23.64 7.90 8.96
C THR A 193 -22.18 7.58 8.77
N ILE A 194 -21.86 6.31 8.46
CA ILE A 194 -20.52 5.88 8.06
C ILE A 194 -20.41 6.03 6.54
N ILE A 195 -19.46 6.83 6.07
CA ILE A 195 -19.26 7.14 4.65
C ILE A 195 -18.29 6.14 4.02
N THR A 196 -17.17 5.91 4.67
CA THR A 196 -16.17 4.92 4.25
C THR A 196 -15.39 4.43 5.46
N THR A 197 -14.76 3.26 5.32
CA THR A 197 -13.90 2.64 6.34
C THR A 197 -12.67 2.09 5.64
N LEU A 198 -11.49 2.50 6.12
CA LEU A 198 -10.23 1.93 5.68
C LEU A 198 -10.01 0.56 6.31
N LYS A 199 -9.41 -0.36 5.54
CA LYS A 199 -9.04 -1.68 6.01
C LYS A 199 -7.65 -2.05 5.54
N GLY A 200 -6.64 -1.33 6.00
CA GLY A 200 -5.23 -1.64 5.77
C GLY A 200 -4.54 -2.24 6.99
N GLU A 201 -3.22 -2.36 6.91
CA GLU A 201 -2.40 -2.91 8.00
C GLU A 201 -2.45 -2.06 9.28
N TYR A 202 -2.57 -0.74 9.16
CA TYR A 202 -2.74 0.14 10.32
C TYR A 202 -4.04 -0.22 11.07
N GLN A 203 -5.15 -0.39 10.34
CA GLN A 203 -6.46 -0.62 10.94
C GLN A 203 -6.58 -2.02 11.55
N VAL A 204 -6.01 -3.06 10.93
CA VAL A 204 -6.05 -4.40 11.53
C VAL A 204 -5.22 -4.46 12.80
N THR A 205 -4.01 -3.89 12.80
CA THR A 205 -3.12 -3.95 13.95
C THR A 205 -3.62 -3.09 15.11
N ASN A 206 -4.06 -1.85 14.86
CA ASN A 206 -4.66 -1.03 15.91
C ASN A 206 -6.01 -1.57 16.38
N GLY A 207 -6.81 -2.12 15.46
CA GLY A 207 -8.13 -2.66 15.75
C GLY A 207 -8.11 -3.85 16.72
N TYR A 208 -7.14 -4.75 16.57
CA TYR A 208 -6.91 -5.85 17.52
C TYR A 208 -6.18 -5.41 18.79
N GLY A 209 -5.42 -4.33 18.72
CA GLY A 209 -4.59 -3.82 19.82
C GLY A 209 -3.29 -4.63 20.02
N PRO A 210 -2.40 -4.13 20.89
CA PRO A 210 -1.02 -4.60 21.00
C PRO A 210 -0.88 -6.06 21.45
N ASP A 211 -1.88 -6.59 22.16
CA ASP A 211 -1.83 -7.95 22.72
C ASP A 211 -2.22 -9.02 21.70
N ARG A 212 -3.19 -8.72 20.82
CA ARG A 212 -3.73 -9.71 19.86
C ARG A 212 -3.16 -9.56 18.46
N ALA A 213 -2.85 -8.34 18.03
CA ALA A 213 -2.36 -8.08 16.68
C ALA A 213 -1.10 -8.90 16.31
N PRO A 214 -0.08 -9.06 17.18
CA PRO A 214 1.12 -9.82 16.80
C PRO A 214 0.83 -11.26 16.39
N GLN A 215 -0.02 -11.96 17.15
CA GLN A 215 -0.37 -13.35 16.84
C GLN A 215 -1.21 -13.44 15.56
N ILE A 216 -2.20 -12.57 15.40
CA ILE A 216 -3.05 -12.53 14.21
C ILE A 216 -2.22 -12.32 12.93
N MET A 217 -1.29 -11.36 12.96
CA MET A 217 -0.44 -11.07 11.81
C MET A 217 0.57 -12.20 11.54
N LYS A 218 1.17 -12.78 12.58
CA LYS A 218 2.08 -13.92 12.43
C LYS A 218 1.38 -15.15 11.82
N ASP A 219 0.17 -15.46 12.27
CA ASP A 219 -0.61 -16.56 11.72
C ASP A 219 -0.96 -16.31 10.24
N HIS A 220 -1.33 -15.06 9.90
CA HIS A 220 -1.57 -14.67 8.52
C HIS A 220 -0.32 -14.82 7.66
N TRP A 221 0.83 -14.28 8.07
CA TRP A 221 2.07 -14.38 7.29
C TRP A 221 2.52 -15.83 7.07
N ASN A 222 2.30 -16.72 8.05
CA ASN A 222 2.72 -18.13 7.97
C ASN A 222 1.77 -19.01 7.15
N THR A 223 0.54 -18.57 6.89
CA THR A 223 -0.48 -19.41 6.24
C THR A 223 -1.01 -18.82 4.93
N TYR A 224 -0.87 -17.51 4.72
CA TYR A 224 -1.40 -16.85 3.53
C TYR A 224 -0.53 -17.10 2.30
N ILE A 225 0.80 -17.06 2.42
CA ILE A 225 1.76 -17.49 1.39
C ILE A 225 2.72 -18.50 2.01
N THR A 226 2.89 -19.64 1.37
CA THR A 226 3.77 -20.73 1.82
C THR A 226 4.75 -21.15 0.74
N GLU A 227 5.62 -22.11 1.05
CA GLU A 227 6.56 -22.68 0.08
C GLU A 227 5.85 -23.36 -1.10
N GLU A 228 4.73 -24.03 -0.85
CA GLU A 228 3.90 -24.70 -1.86
C GLU A 228 3.41 -23.71 -2.92
N ASP A 229 3.17 -22.45 -2.52
CA ASP A 229 2.77 -21.41 -3.47
C ASP A 229 3.91 -21.04 -4.43
N PHE A 230 5.15 -20.97 -3.96
CA PHE A 230 6.33 -20.77 -4.83
C PHE A 230 6.55 -21.95 -5.76
N SER A 231 6.37 -23.18 -5.26
CA SER A 231 6.38 -24.38 -6.08
C SER A 231 5.32 -24.33 -7.18
N PHE A 232 4.10 -23.92 -6.82
CA PHE A 232 3.01 -23.77 -7.78
C PHE A 232 3.33 -22.70 -8.83
N MET A 233 3.71 -21.49 -8.41
CA MET A 233 4.02 -20.38 -9.32
C MET A 233 5.09 -20.76 -10.34
N SER A 234 6.20 -21.35 -9.87
CA SER A 234 7.29 -21.83 -10.74
C SER A 234 6.79 -22.91 -11.71
N SER A 235 5.99 -23.88 -11.25
CA SER A 235 5.40 -24.93 -12.11
C SER A 235 4.46 -24.41 -13.19
N LYS A 236 3.92 -23.19 -13.04
CA LYS A 236 3.06 -22.52 -14.02
C LYS A 236 3.83 -21.57 -14.94
N GLY A 237 5.15 -21.52 -14.86
CA GLY A 237 6.00 -20.70 -15.73
C GLY A 237 6.18 -19.25 -15.28
N LEU A 238 5.75 -18.90 -14.05
CA LEU A 238 6.15 -17.63 -13.44
C LEU A 238 7.62 -17.72 -13.01
N ASN A 239 8.39 -16.67 -13.27
CA ASN A 239 9.83 -16.64 -13.00
C ASN A 239 10.22 -15.55 -11.97
N ALA A 240 9.26 -14.77 -11.49
CA ALA A 240 9.48 -13.79 -10.44
C ALA A 240 8.22 -13.56 -9.58
N VAL A 241 8.41 -12.98 -8.40
CA VAL A 241 7.36 -12.45 -7.53
C VAL A 241 7.66 -10.99 -7.18
N ARG A 242 6.63 -10.15 -7.13
CA ARG A 242 6.69 -8.80 -6.55
C ARG A 242 6.08 -8.84 -5.17
N ILE A 243 6.84 -8.41 -4.17
CA ILE A 243 6.47 -8.54 -2.75
C ILE A 243 6.35 -7.15 -2.14
N PRO A 244 5.10 -6.65 -1.98
CA PRO A 244 4.82 -5.44 -1.21
C PRO A 244 5.32 -5.55 0.23
N VAL A 245 6.09 -4.57 0.70
CA VAL A 245 6.52 -4.44 2.09
C VAL A 245 6.27 -3.01 2.60
N GLY A 246 5.92 -2.89 3.88
CA GLY A 246 5.78 -1.58 4.53
C GLY A 246 7.06 -1.16 5.24
N TRP A 247 7.26 0.15 5.38
CA TRP A 247 8.42 0.76 6.02
C TRP A 247 8.74 0.20 7.42
N TRP A 248 7.71 -0.26 8.15
CA TRP A 248 7.86 -0.85 9.48
C TRP A 248 8.75 -2.09 9.49
N ILE A 249 8.93 -2.78 8.35
CA ILE A 249 9.80 -3.96 8.21
C ILE A 249 11.26 -3.67 8.59
N ALA A 250 11.73 -2.43 8.41
CA ALA A 250 13.10 -2.03 8.76
C ALA A 250 13.32 -1.94 10.29
N HIS A 251 12.25 -1.98 11.08
CA HIS A 251 12.28 -1.89 12.53
C HIS A 251 11.96 -3.22 13.22
N ASP A 252 11.92 -4.33 12.48
CA ASP A 252 11.73 -5.65 13.05
C ASP A 252 12.83 -6.01 14.07
N PRO A 253 12.49 -6.72 15.18
CA PRO A 253 11.17 -7.29 15.51
C PRO A 253 10.22 -6.34 16.25
N ALA A 254 10.58 -5.07 16.44
CA ALA A 254 9.86 -4.13 17.28
C ALA A 254 9.51 -2.82 16.53
N PRO A 255 8.67 -2.89 15.48
CA PRO A 255 8.29 -1.70 14.75
C PRO A 255 7.48 -0.71 15.59
N PRO A 256 7.45 0.57 15.20
CA PRO A 256 6.60 1.56 15.84
C PRO A 256 5.13 1.14 15.82
N LYS A 257 4.44 1.31 16.95
CA LYS A 257 3.02 0.97 17.08
C LYS A 257 2.16 1.82 16.13
N PRO A 258 1.04 1.28 15.60
CA PRO A 258 0.44 -0.02 15.95
C PRO A 258 1.03 -1.21 15.19
N PHE A 259 1.95 -1.01 14.24
CA PHE A 259 2.56 -2.09 13.48
C PHE A 259 3.22 -3.14 14.40
N VAL A 260 3.29 -4.37 13.92
CA VAL A 260 3.79 -5.53 14.66
C VAL A 260 4.91 -6.19 13.88
N GLY A 261 5.86 -6.81 14.59
CA GLY A 261 7.04 -7.37 13.94
C GLY A 261 6.89 -8.83 13.51
N GLY A 262 7.72 -9.25 12.55
CA GLY A 262 7.81 -10.62 12.04
C GLY A 262 7.70 -10.73 10.51
N SER A 263 7.35 -9.65 9.81
CA SER A 263 7.27 -9.65 8.35
C SER A 263 8.64 -9.79 7.67
N LEU A 264 9.73 -9.40 8.34
CA LEU A 264 11.09 -9.58 7.82
C LEU A 264 11.48 -11.06 7.71
N GLU A 265 11.11 -11.88 8.71
CA GLU A 265 11.34 -13.34 8.65
C GLU A 265 10.54 -13.97 7.51
N ALA A 266 9.30 -13.53 7.29
CA ALA A 266 8.48 -13.99 6.17
C ALA A 266 9.10 -13.59 4.82
N LEU A 267 9.66 -12.39 4.68
CA LEU A 267 10.40 -11.98 3.49
C LEU A 267 11.66 -12.83 3.28
N ASP A 268 12.42 -13.14 4.35
CA ASP A 268 13.57 -14.05 4.25
C ASP A 268 13.16 -15.43 3.74
N ASN A 269 12.01 -15.94 4.18
CA ASN A 269 11.44 -17.20 3.69
C ASN A 269 11.13 -17.12 2.19
N ALA A 270 10.53 -16.03 1.73
CA ALA A 270 10.29 -15.80 0.30
C ALA A 270 11.59 -15.88 -0.52
N PHE A 271 12.69 -15.29 -0.04
CA PHE A 271 13.99 -15.39 -0.70
C PHE A 271 14.56 -16.82 -0.70
N ARG A 272 14.33 -17.61 0.37
CA ARG A 272 14.72 -19.03 0.41
C ARG A 272 13.93 -19.85 -0.62
N TRP A 273 12.61 -19.67 -0.66
CA TRP A 273 11.74 -20.36 -1.61
C TRP A 273 12.02 -19.94 -3.06
N ALA A 274 12.19 -18.64 -3.31
CA ALA A 274 12.55 -18.12 -4.63
C ALA A 274 13.84 -18.76 -5.15
N ARG A 275 14.87 -18.88 -4.29
CA ARG A 275 16.12 -19.57 -4.66
C ARG A 275 15.89 -21.04 -5.01
N LYS A 276 15.11 -21.76 -4.19
CA LYS A 276 14.81 -23.19 -4.41
C LYS A 276 14.10 -23.43 -5.75
N TYR A 277 13.19 -22.55 -6.13
CA TYR A 277 12.34 -22.72 -7.32
C TYR A 277 12.81 -21.88 -8.53
N GLY A 278 14.01 -21.32 -8.48
CA GLY A 278 14.61 -20.56 -9.59
C GLY A 278 13.92 -19.22 -9.88
N MET A 279 13.13 -18.69 -8.95
CA MET A 279 12.40 -17.44 -9.10
C MET A 279 13.22 -16.24 -8.62
N LYS A 280 12.89 -15.05 -9.16
CA LYS A 280 13.39 -13.76 -8.69
C LYS A 280 12.39 -13.06 -7.77
N VAL A 281 12.91 -12.20 -6.90
CA VAL A 281 12.14 -11.36 -5.99
C VAL A 281 12.33 -9.91 -6.38
N ILE A 282 11.23 -9.21 -6.60
CA ILE A 282 11.13 -7.76 -6.65
C ILE A 282 10.62 -7.34 -5.27
N VAL A 283 11.47 -6.69 -4.48
CA VAL A 283 11.06 -6.12 -3.19
C VAL A 283 10.47 -4.75 -3.45
N ASP A 284 9.21 -4.54 -3.11
CA ASP A 284 8.50 -3.30 -3.37
C ASP A 284 8.17 -2.58 -2.07
N LEU A 285 8.76 -1.39 -1.87
CA LEU A 285 8.40 -0.54 -0.73
C LEU A 285 7.02 0.08 -0.96
N HIS A 286 6.01 -0.69 -0.60
CA HIS A 286 4.62 -0.45 -0.95
C HIS A 286 3.94 0.59 -0.06
N ALA A 287 4.42 0.72 1.18
CA ALA A 287 3.91 1.66 2.16
C ALA A 287 5.05 2.44 2.82
N VAL A 288 5.02 3.77 2.73
CA VAL A 288 6.00 4.66 3.35
C VAL A 288 5.38 5.46 4.49
N GLN A 289 6.21 5.89 5.44
CA GLN A 289 5.74 6.69 6.58
C GLN A 289 5.09 7.99 6.10
N GLY A 290 3.91 8.31 6.65
CA GLY A 290 3.09 9.45 6.20
C GLY A 290 2.18 9.15 5.02
N SER A 291 2.33 7.98 4.37
CA SER A 291 1.55 7.54 3.21
C SER A 291 1.69 8.44 1.98
N GLN A 292 2.02 7.81 0.86
CA GLN A 292 2.28 8.46 -0.42
C GLN A 292 1.04 8.65 -1.28
N ASN A 293 -0.10 8.04 -0.93
CA ASN A 293 -1.33 8.14 -1.72
C ASN A 293 -2.64 8.15 -0.90
N GLY A 294 -2.61 7.90 0.41
CA GLY A 294 -3.81 7.90 1.24
C GLY A 294 -4.72 6.69 1.04
N ASN A 295 -4.30 5.68 0.28
CA ASN A 295 -5.02 4.42 0.14
C ASN A 295 -4.61 3.45 1.26
N GLU A 296 -5.49 2.52 1.61
CA GLU A 296 -5.25 1.53 2.68
C GLU A 296 -3.99 0.69 2.46
N HIS A 297 -3.62 0.41 1.20
CA HIS A 297 -2.39 -0.29 0.84
C HIS A 297 -1.10 0.49 1.13
N SER A 298 -1.18 1.79 1.41
CA SER A 298 -0.02 2.61 1.81
C SER A 298 0.22 2.61 3.33
N GLY A 299 -0.55 1.81 4.08
CA GLY A 299 -0.47 1.79 5.55
C GLY A 299 -0.95 3.10 6.20
N THR A 300 -1.72 3.92 5.47
CA THR A 300 -2.26 5.18 6.00
C THR A 300 -3.15 4.95 7.22
N ARG A 301 -3.07 5.87 8.19
CA ARG A 301 -3.94 5.86 9.36
C ARG A 301 -5.36 6.28 9.01
N ASP A 302 -5.51 7.36 8.24
CA ASP A 302 -6.79 8.04 8.06
C ASP A 302 -7.07 8.54 6.64
N GLY A 303 -6.28 8.07 5.68
CA GLY A 303 -6.46 8.35 4.26
C GLY A 303 -5.89 9.69 3.82
N TYR A 304 -5.18 10.39 4.70
CA TYR A 304 -4.38 11.53 4.26
C TYR A 304 -3.04 11.07 3.67
N GLN A 305 -2.64 11.82 2.65
CA GLN A 305 -1.31 11.78 2.09
C GLN A 305 -0.46 12.83 2.80
N GLU A 306 0.59 12.38 3.50
CA GLU A 306 1.47 13.24 4.30
C GLU A 306 2.95 13.03 4.01
N TRP A 307 3.30 12.05 3.17
CA TRP A 307 4.68 11.87 2.72
C TRP A 307 5.17 13.06 1.89
N GLY A 308 6.37 13.54 2.20
CA GLY A 308 7.04 14.63 1.46
C GLY A 308 8.53 14.74 1.77
N ASP A 309 9.11 15.92 1.50
CA ASP A 309 10.56 16.19 1.62
C ASP A 309 11.13 15.79 2.99
N SER A 310 10.40 16.05 4.08
CA SER A 310 10.80 15.69 5.45
C SER A 310 10.87 14.19 5.72
N ASN A 311 10.22 13.36 4.91
CA ASN A 311 10.20 11.89 5.07
C ASN A 311 11.22 11.18 4.19
N ILE A 312 11.90 11.90 3.28
CA ILE A 312 12.81 11.31 2.30
C ILE A 312 13.92 10.51 2.99
N GLN A 313 14.57 11.07 4.02
CA GLN A 313 15.68 10.39 4.70
C GLN A 313 15.25 9.09 5.37
N ASP A 314 14.12 9.10 6.09
CA ASP A 314 13.58 7.90 6.73
C ASP A 314 13.19 6.85 5.69
N THR A 315 12.62 7.27 4.56
CA THR A 315 12.24 6.36 3.48
C THR A 315 13.48 5.74 2.82
N VAL A 316 14.54 6.52 2.60
CA VAL A 316 15.83 6.02 2.07
C VAL A 316 16.50 5.06 3.04
N ALA A 317 16.37 5.27 4.35
CA ALA A 317 16.91 4.36 5.36
C ALA A 317 16.30 2.95 5.26
N VAL A 318 15.01 2.85 4.93
CA VAL A 318 14.34 1.56 4.66
C VAL A 318 14.93 0.89 3.41
N ILE A 319 15.17 1.66 2.35
CA ILE A 319 15.79 1.14 1.12
C ILE A 319 17.24 0.69 1.38
N ASP A 320 18.06 1.46 2.11
CA ASP A 320 19.43 1.07 2.50
C ASP A 320 19.39 -0.26 3.27
N PHE A 321 18.47 -0.39 4.24
CA PHE A 321 18.27 -1.62 5.01
C PHE A 321 17.94 -2.84 4.13
N LEU A 322 16.94 -2.73 3.26
CA LEU A 322 16.52 -3.82 2.38
C LEU A 322 17.61 -4.19 1.36
N ALA A 323 18.25 -3.19 0.76
CA ALA A 323 19.35 -3.39 -0.17
C ALA A 323 20.53 -4.08 0.50
N LYS A 324 20.96 -3.60 1.68
CA LYS A 324 22.05 -4.21 2.45
C LYS A 324 21.77 -5.67 2.78
N ARG A 325 20.53 -5.99 3.17
CA ARG A 325 20.14 -7.34 3.58
C ARG A 325 20.16 -8.33 2.42
N TYR A 326 19.62 -7.93 1.26
CA TYR A 326 19.38 -8.87 0.15
C TYR A 326 20.36 -8.76 -1.02
N ALA A 327 21.29 -7.78 -1.01
CA ALA A 327 22.23 -7.55 -2.12
C ALA A 327 23.02 -8.80 -2.57
N ASN A 328 23.41 -9.66 -1.63
CA ASN A 328 24.17 -10.88 -1.90
C ASN A 328 23.28 -12.10 -2.22
N ASN A 329 21.96 -11.93 -2.22
CA ASN A 329 21.04 -13.01 -2.56
C ASN A 329 20.83 -13.06 -4.09
N PRO A 330 21.19 -14.17 -4.78
CA PRO A 330 21.04 -14.29 -6.23
C PRO A 330 19.58 -14.23 -6.69
N SER A 331 18.60 -14.41 -5.81
CA SER A 331 17.19 -14.25 -6.13
C SER A 331 16.73 -12.79 -6.12
N LEU A 332 17.52 -11.83 -5.63
CA LEU A 332 17.17 -10.41 -5.73
C LEU A 332 17.19 -9.97 -7.21
N GLY A 333 16.02 -9.68 -7.77
CA GLY A 333 15.86 -9.18 -9.13
C GLY A 333 15.83 -7.66 -9.18
N ALA A 334 15.07 -7.05 -8.27
CA ALA A 334 14.94 -5.60 -8.20
C ALA A 334 14.48 -5.12 -6.82
N ILE A 335 14.66 -3.82 -6.58
CA ILE A 335 14.05 -3.07 -5.49
C ILE A 335 13.23 -1.94 -6.11
N GLU A 336 11.94 -1.89 -5.82
CA GLU A 336 11.07 -0.75 -6.14
C GLU A 336 11.07 0.23 -4.98
N LEU A 337 11.39 1.48 -5.31
CA LEU A 337 11.68 2.48 -4.28
C LEU A 337 10.42 2.95 -3.57
N ILE A 338 9.29 3.04 -4.25
CA ILE A 338 8.01 3.43 -3.65
C ILE A 338 6.87 3.04 -4.60
N ASN A 339 5.82 2.44 -4.06
CA ASN A 339 4.61 2.14 -4.82
C ASN A 339 3.71 3.37 -4.99
N GLU A 340 3.22 3.64 -6.20
CA GLU A 340 2.09 4.54 -6.46
C GLU A 340 2.07 5.90 -5.71
N PRO A 341 3.12 6.74 -5.82
CA PRO A 341 3.06 8.10 -5.27
C PRO A 341 1.96 8.92 -5.95
N LEU A 342 1.05 9.54 -5.20
CA LEU A 342 -0.10 10.26 -5.79
C LEU A 342 0.22 11.73 -6.09
N ALA A 343 0.01 12.18 -7.33
CA ALA A 343 0.06 13.59 -7.69
C ALA A 343 -1.28 14.30 -7.41
N PRO A 344 -1.29 15.63 -7.14
CA PRO A 344 -0.13 16.50 -6.97
C PRO A 344 0.47 16.48 -5.55
N GLY A 345 -0.09 15.69 -4.62
CA GLY A 345 0.34 15.67 -3.22
C GLY A 345 1.83 15.32 -3.05
N VAL A 346 2.31 14.29 -3.75
CA VAL A 346 3.73 14.03 -3.94
C VAL A 346 4.18 14.87 -5.13
N THR A 347 5.02 15.88 -4.88
CA THR A 347 5.59 16.69 -5.95
C THR A 347 6.65 15.91 -6.73
N LEU A 348 6.82 16.23 -8.02
CA LEU A 348 7.82 15.58 -8.86
C LEU A 348 9.26 15.85 -8.35
N ASP A 349 9.51 17.03 -7.80
CA ASP A 349 10.82 17.40 -7.27
C ASP A 349 11.19 16.58 -6.03
N ASN A 350 10.26 16.44 -5.08
CA ASN A 350 10.47 15.58 -3.91
C ASN A 350 10.67 14.13 -4.32
N LEU A 351 9.90 13.65 -5.30
CA LEU A 351 10.02 12.30 -5.81
C LEU A 351 11.37 12.05 -6.49
N LYS A 352 11.86 12.98 -7.32
CA LYS A 352 13.18 12.87 -7.97
C LYS A 352 14.34 12.92 -6.96
N LYS A 353 14.25 13.79 -5.95
CA LYS A 353 15.22 13.80 -4.82
C LYS A 353 15.26 12.44 -4.13
N TYR A 354 14.09 11.88 -3.81
CA TYR A 354 13.97 10.57 -3.20
C TYR A 354 14.52 9.46 -4.10
N TYR A 355 14.15 9.43 -5.38
CA TYR A 355 14.60 8.41 -6.32
C TYR A 355 16.11 8.43 -6.53
N GLN A 356 16.75 9.60 -6.54
CA GLN A 356 18.20 9.68 -6.59
C GLN A 356 18.82 9.07 -5.33
N ALA A 357 18.38 9.50 -4.15
CA ALA A 357 18.93 9.00 -2.88
C ALA A 357 18.66 7.49 -2.66
N GLY A 358 17.48 7.01 -3.03
CA GLY A 358 17.14 5.58 -2.98
C GLY A 358 17.94 4.76 -3.99
N TYR A 359 18.16 5.27 -5.20
CA TYR A 359 19.04 4.65 -6.18
C TYR A 359 20.47 4.50 -5.64
N ASP A 360 21.02 5.56 -5.06
CA ASP A 360 22.37 5.56 -4.48
C ASP A 360 22.47 4.57 -3.31
N ALA A 361 21.43 4.48 -2.47
CA ALA A 361 21.35 3.51 -1.38
C ALA A 361 21.35 2.05 -1.87
N VAL A 362 20.66 1.73 -2.97
CA VAL A 362 20.73 0.39 -3.58
C VAL A 362 22.12 0.13 -4.16
N ARG A 363 22.69 1.10 -4.89
CA ARG A 363 23.98 0.96 -5.58
C ARG A 363 25.17 0.82 -4.65
N LYS A 364 25.06 1.30 -3.40
CA LYS A 364 26.04 1.05 -2.34
C LYS A 364 26.29 -0.44 -2.07
N TYR A 365 25.29 -1.29 -2.28
CA TYR A 365 25.38 -2.73 -1.95
C TYR A 365 25.32 -3.65 -3.17
N THR A 366 24.68 -3.23 -4.27
CA THR A 366 24.56 -4.07 -5.47
C THR A 366 24.54 -3.27 -6.78
N SER A 367 25.37 -3.72 -7.72
CA SER A 367 25.40 -3.26 -9.11
C SER A 367 24.48 -4.08 -10.02
N SER A 368 23.97 -5.23 -9.56
CA SER A 368 23.20 -6.17 -10.36
C SER A 368 21.69 -5.98 -10.24
N ALA A 369 21.15 -5.69 -9.06
CA ALA A 369 19.71 -5.51 -8.89
C ALA A 369 19.21 -4.30 -9.70
N TYR A 370 18.05 -4.43 -10.34
CA TYR A 370 17.38 -3.29 -10.96
C TYR A 370 16.76 -2.38 -9.88
N VAL A 371 16.67 -1.08 -10.18
CA VAL A 371 15.94 -0.11 -9.33
C VAL A 371 14.69 0.30 -10.07
N ILE A 372 13.52 0.08 -9.48
CA ILE A 372 12.23 0.39 -10.09
C ILE A 372 11.73 1.73 -9.55
N LEU A 373 11.30 2.60 -10.46
CA LEU A 373 10.72 3.91 -10.20
C LEU A 373 9.24 3.86 -10.60
N SER A 374 8.33 3.93 -9.64
CA SER A 374 6.90 3.95 -9.91
C SER A 374 6.46 5.30 -10.48
N ASN A 375 5.67 5.28 -11.55
CA ASN A 375 5.02 6.49 -12.03
C ASN A 375 4.04 7.03 -11.00
N ARG A 376 3.87 8.36 -10.96
CA ARG A 376 2.87 8.95 -10.08
C ARG A 376 1.46 8.62 -10.56
N LEU A 377 0.57 8.35 -9.61
CA LEU A 377 -0.87 8.30 -9.86
C LEU A 377 -1.43 9.71 -10.07
N GLY A 378 -2.66 9.79 -10.59
CA GLY A 378 -3.40 11.04 -10.76
C GLY A 378 -3.04 11.77 -12.06
N PRO A 379 -3.10 13.11 -12.11
CA PRO A 379 -2.92 13.89 -13.33
C PRO A 379 -1.44 14.08 -13.75
N ALA A 380 -0.57 13.13 -13.41
CA ALA A 380 0.85 13.20 -13.73
C ALA A 380 1.11 12.84 -15.20
N ASP A 381 2.16 13.42 -15.79
CA ASP A 381 2.60 13.03 -17.14
C ASP A 381 3.32 11.67 -17.05
N PRO A 382 2.86 10.62 -17.76
CA PRO A 382 3.50 9.30 -17.73
C PRO A 382 4.96 9.30 -18.19
N LYS A 383 5.45 10.36 -18.85
CA LYS A 383 6.84 10.50 -19.32
C LYS A 383 7.75 11.24 -18.35
N GLU A 384 7.23 11.80 -17.25
CA GLU A 384 7.95 12.77 -16.40
C GLU A 384 9.24 12.23 -15.75
N LEU A 385 9.34 10.90 -15.62
CA LEU A 385 10.49 10.18 -15.07
C LEU A 385 11.49 9.71 -16.15
N LEU A 386 11.13 9.68 -17.44
CA LEU A 386 12.02 9.18 -18.49
C LEU A 386 13.33 9.97 -18.59
N PRO A 387 13.34 11.33 -18.58
CA PRO A 387 14.59 12.08 -18.62
C PRO A 387 15.46 11.83 -17.38
N PHE A 388 14.84 11.62 -16.23
CA PHE A 388 15.54 11.32 -14.97
C PHE A 388 16.18 9.92 -15.02
N GLY A 389 15.39 8.89 -15.35
CA GLY A 389 15.86 7.51 -15.36
C GLY A 389 16.90 7.20 -16.45
N ARG A 390 16.93 7.95 -17.56
CA ARG A 390 17.95 7.79 -18.62
C ARG A 390 19.39 8.01 -18.13
N ASN A 391 19.56 8.78 -17.06
CA ASN A 391 20.88 9.06 -16.49
C ASN A 391 21.32 8.01 -15.46
N LEU A 392 20.51 6.97 -15.23
CA LEU A 392 20.72 5.95 -14.21
C LEU A 392 20.88 4.57 -14.83
N ASN A 393 21.83 3.79 -14.32
CA ASN A 393 22.06 2.42 -14.80
C ASN A 393 21.09 1.42 -14.17
N ARG A 394 20.56 0.51 -15.00
CA ARG A 394 19.65 -0.59 -14.60
C ARG A 394 18.42 -0.10 -13.83
N VAL A 395 17.74 0.87 -14.44
CA VAL A 395 16.51 1.45 -13.92
C VAL A 395 15.32 0.99 -14.74
N VAL A 396 14.17 0.91 -14.08
CA VAL A 396 12.89 0.47 -14.64
C VAL A 396 11.83 1.51 -14.29
N ILE A 397 10.94 1.84 -15.22
CA ILE A 397 9.71 2.60 -14.95
C ILE A 397 8.56 1.62 -14.76
N ASP A 398 7.88 1.72 -13.62
CA ASP A 398 6.67 0.97 -13.34
C ASP A 398 5.42 1.75 -13.72
N VAL A 399 4.47 1.07 -14.36
CA VAL A 399 3.13 1.55 -14.69
C VAL A 399 2.08 0.52 -14.28
N HIS A 400 0.97 1.00 -13.73
CA HIS A 400 -0.13 0.16 -13.28
C HIS A 400 -1.35 0.37 -14.18
N TYR A 401 -1.89 -0.71 -14.72
CA TYR A 401 -2.98 -0.66 -15.69
C TYR A 401 -4.20 -1.45 -15.23
N TYR A 402 -5.27 -0.72 -14.95
CA TYR A 402 -6.56 -1.25 -14.51
C TYR A 402 -7.71 -0.71 -15.37
N ASN A 403 -8.64 -1.58 -15.77
CA ASN A 403 -9.86 -1.20 -16.49
C ASN A 403 -11.07 -1.12 -15.53
N LEU A 404 -10.89 -0.43 -14.39
CA LEU A 404 -11.86 -0.40 -13.29
C LEU A 404 -12.09 0.99 -12.67
N TYR A 405 -11.04 1.82 -12.56
CA TYR A 405 -11.07 3.03 -11.73
C TYR A 405 -11.41 4.31 -12.49
N SER A 406 -12.16 4.18 -13.59
CA SER A 406 -12.70 5.31 -14.36
C SER A 406 -14.13 5.01 -14.76
N SER A 407 -15.00 6.02 -14.67
CA SER A 407 -16.41 5.90 -15.04
C SER A 407 -16.61 5.52 -16.52
N MET A 408 -15.61 5.74 -17.38
CA MET A 408 -15.67 5.32 -18.78
C MET A 408 -15.81 3.79 -18.90
N PHE A 409 -15.17 3.02 -18.02
CA PHE A 409 -15.16 1.56 -18.13
C PHE A 409 -16.53 0.95 -17.81
N ASN A 410 -17.32 1.62 -16.96
CA ASN A 410 -18.69 1.20 -16.64
C ASN A 410 -19.63 1.23 -17.85
N GLN A 411 -19.24 1.92 -18.93
CA GLN A 411 -20.02 2.06 -20.16
C GLN A 411 -19.49 1.15 -21.29
N MET A 412 -18.40 0.42 -21.06
CA MET A 412 -17.79 -0.44 -22.06
C MET A 412 -18.32 -1.87 -21.96
N ASN A 413 -18.65 -2.45 -23.11
CA ASN A 413 -18.87 -3.90 -23.22
C ASN A 413 -17.53 -4.66 -23.24
N VAL A 414 -17.60 -6.00 -23.28
CA VAL A 414 -16.42 -6.88 -23.33
C VAL A 414 -15.47 -6.53 -24.48
N GLN A 415 -16.00 -6.39 -25.71
CA GLN A 415 -15.17 -6.13 -26.89
C GLN A 415 -14.49 -4.77 -26.80
N GLN A 416 -15.19 -3.74 -26.33
CA GLN A 416 -14.62 -2.41 -26.13
C GLN A 416 -13.50 -2.43 -25.09
N ASN A 417 -13.62 -3.22 -24.01
CA ASN A 417 -12.54 -3.43 -23.05
C ASN A 417 -11.32 -4.10 -23.70
N ILE A 418 -11.51 -5.14 -24.52
CA ILE A 418 -10.43 -5.82 -25.25
C ILE A 418 -9.75 -4.87 -26.25
N ASP A 419 -10.53 -4.12 -27.02
CA ASP A 419 -10.01 -3.15 -27.99
C ASP A 419 -9.24 -2.04 -27.28
N TYR A 420 -9.68 -1.63 -26.08
CA TYR A 420 -8.97 -0.66 -25.26
C TYR A 420 -7.56 -1.15 -24.86
N ILE A 421 -7.40 -2.44 -24.59
CA ILE A 421 -6.09 -3.03 -24.31
C ILE A 421 -5.18 -2.93 -25.53
N TYR A 422 -5.66 -3.38 -26.70
CA TYR A 422 -4.85 -3.40 -27.93
C TYR A 422 -4.50 -2.01 -28.47
N ASN A 423 -5.33 -1.01 -28.22
CA ASN A 423 -5.16 0.33 -28.75
C ASN A 423 -4.58 1.28 -27.68
N GLN A 424 -5.38 1.62 -26.67
CA GLN A 424 -5.02 2.63 -25.67
C GLN A 424 -3.91 2.15 -24.76
N ARG A 425 -4.04 0.99 -24.11
CA ARG A 425 -2.98 0.50 -23.21
C ARG A 425 -1.68 0.18 -23.95
N ALA A 426 -1.75 -0.33 -25.18
CA ALA A 426 -0.56 -0.53 -26.00
C ALA A 426 0.17 0.79 -26.31
N SER A 427 -0.58 1.85 -26.62
CA SER A 427 -0.03 3.19 -26.84
C SER A 427 0.59 3.78 -25.56
N GLU A 428 -0.09 3.64 -24.43
CA GLU A 428 0.41 4.08 -23.12
C GLU A 428 1.71 3.34 -22.72
N LEU A 429 1.76 2.03 -22.90
CA LEU A 429 2.98 1.26 -22.63
C LEU A 429 4.13 1.65 -23.57
N SER A 430 3.81 1.90 -24.85
CA SER A 430 4.82 2.36 -25.83
C SER A 430 5.42 3.72 -25.45
N THR A 431 4.64 4.58 -24.78
CA THR A 431 5.08 5.89 -24.33
C THR A 431 6.20 5.81 -23.29
N VAL A 432 6.20 4.79 -22.43
CA VAL A 432 7.25 4.58 -21.41
C VAL A 432 8.32 3.56 -21.85
N THR A 433 8.13 2.89 -22.98
CA THR A 433 9.09 1.90 -23.52
C THR A 433 9.98 2.58 -24.56
N THR A 434 11.22 2.88 -24.19
CA THR A 434 12.18 3.60 -25.07
C THR A 434 13.43 2.77 -25.34
N SER A 435 14.04 2.92 -26.53
CA SER A 435 15.20 2.11 -26.95
C SER A 435 16.47 2.34 -26.13
N ASN A 436 16.68 3.57 -25.66
CA ASN A 436 17.88 3.99 -24.91
C ASN A 436 17.54 4.59 -23.54
N GLY A 437 16.45 4.13 -22.92
CA GLY A 437 16.04 4.60 -21.60
C GLY A 437 15.84 3.46 -20.61
N PRO A 438 15.23 3.77 -19.45
CA PRO A 438 14.82 2.75 -18.49
C PRO A 438 13.98 1.66 -19.15
N LEU A 439 14.05 0.44 -18.60
CA LEU A 439 13.13 -0.61 -18.99
C LEU A 439 11.71 -0.27 -18.53
N SER A 440 10.71 -0.83 -19.18
CA SER A 440 9.29 -0.67 -18.84
C SER A 440 8.77 -1.91 -18.12
N PHE A 441 8.00 -1.70 -17.05
CA PHE A 441 7.36 -2.75 -16.26
C PHE A 441 5.88 -2.45 -16.11
N VAL A 442 5.02 -3.45 -16.39
CA VAL A 442 3.61 -3.38 -16.00
C VAL A 442 3.49 -4.08 -14.64
N GLY A 443 3.82 -3.38 -13.56
CA GLY A 443 3.95 -3.94 -12.22
C GLY A 443 2.65 -4.34 -11.58
N GLU A 444 1.53 -3.80 -12.07
CA GLU A 444 0.21 -4.22 -11.66
C GLU A 444 -0.81 -4.19 -12.80
N TRP A 445 -1.56 -5.29 -12.91
CA TRP A 445 -2.74 -5.45 -13.75
C TRP A 445 -3.57 -6.63 -13.27
N THR A 446 -4.86 -6.64 -13.55
CA THR A 446 -5.76 -7.78 -13.28
C THR A 446 -6.63 -8.06 -14.51
N ALA A 447 -7.17 -9.27 -14.58
CA ALA A 447 -8.14 -9.65 -15.60
C ALA A 447 -9.60 -9.33 -15.19
N GLU A 448 -9.81 -8.64 -14.06
CA GLU A 448 -11.09 -8.04 -13.70
C GLU A 448 -11.34 -6.73 -14.47
N PHE A 449 -12.57 -6.50 -14.91
CA PHE A 449 -12.98 -5.30 -15.64
C PHE A 449 -14.44 -4.94 -15.34
N ALA A 450 -14.83 -3.68 -15.54
CA ALA A 450 -16.11 -3.15 -15.07
C ALA A 450 -17.33 -3.59 -15.92
N PHE A 451 -17.55 -4.90 -16.09
CA PHE A 451 -18.67 -5.46 -16.84
C PHE A 451 -19.29 -6.68 -16.13
N ASN A 452 -20.59 -6.59 -15.85
CA ASN A 452 -21.34 -7.70 -15.26
C ASN A 452 -21.83 -8.68 -16.34
N GLY A 453 -21.68 -9.98 -16.08
CA GLY A 453 -22.21 -11.04 -16.96
C GLY A 453 -21.24 -11.53 -18.04
N ALA A 454 -19.95 -11.18 -17.97
CA ALA A 454 -18.93 -11.75 -18.84
C ALA A 454 -18.82 -13.29 -18.67
N SER A 455 -18.72 -14.00 -19.79
CA SER A 455 -18.48 -15.44 -19.80
C SER A 455 -17.01 -15.77 -19.46
N MET A 456 -16.72 -17.04 -19.16
CA MET A 456 -15.32 -17.49 -19.01
C MET A 456 -14.50 -17.20 -20.27
N GLN A 457 -15.08 -17.37 -21.47
CA GLN A 457 -14.40 -17.06 -22.72
C GLN A 457 -14.07 -15.57 -22.85
N ASP A 458 -14.93 -14.68 -22.33
CA ASP A 458 -14.68 -13.24 -22.34
C ASP A 458 -13.50 -12.86 -21.46
N TYR A 459 -13.42 -13.41 -20.25
CA TYR A 459 -12.25 -13.23 -19.37
C TYR A 459 -10.97 -13.79 -19.99
N GLN A 460 -11.03 -14.97 -20.64
CA GLN A 460 -9.89 -15.54 -21.36
C GLN A 460 -9.40 -14.60 -22.46
N ARG A 461 -10.31 -14.05 -23.28
CA ARG A 461 -9.98 -13.13 -24.36
C ARG A 461 -9.38 -11.82 -23.83
N PHE A 462 -9.94 -11.28 -22.74
CA PHE A 462 -9.43 -10.08 -22.09
C PHE A 462 -8.03 -10.30 -21.51
N ALA A 463 -7.82 -11.38 -20.75
CA ALA A 463 -6.52 -11.74 -20.20
C ALA A 463 -5.47 -11.99 -21.29
N GLN A 464 -5.84 -12.66 -22.39
CA GLN A 464 -4.95 -12.86 -23.54
C GLN A 464 -4.54 -11.54 -24.19
N ALA A 465 -5.46 -10.59 -24.34
CA ALA A 465 -5.14 -9.26 -24.87
C ALA A 465 -4.14 -8.54 -23.95
N GLN A 466 -4.36 -8.60 -22.63
CA GLN A 466 -3.44 -8.03 -21.64
C GLN A 466 -2.06 -8.70 -21.70
N GLN A 467 -1.98 -10.03 -21.72
CA GLN A 467 -0.71 -10.75 -21.85
C GLN A 467 0.03 -10.40 -23.15
N ALA A 468 -0.69 -10.25 -24.26
CA ALA A 468 -0.11 -9.89 -25.55
C ALA A 468 0.44 -8.45 -25.59
N VAL A 469 -0.22 -7.51 -24.91
CA VAL A 469 0.20 -6.11 -24.85
C VAL A 469 1.25 -5.89 -23.77
N TYR A 470 0.97 -6.29 -22.52
CA TYR A 470 1.86 -6.12 -21.38
C TYR A 470 3.11 -7.00 -21.46
N GLY A 471 3.05 -8.13 -22.16
CA GLY A 471 4.23 -8.95 -22.50
C GLY A 471 5.29 -8.23 -23.33
N LYS A 472 4.98 -7.06 -23.91
CA LYS A 472 5.94 -6.20 -24.62
C LYS A 472 6.75 -5.29 -23.70
N ALA A 473 6.38 -5.19 -22.42
CA ALA A 473 7.15 -4.45 -21.43
C ALA A 473 8.54 -5.08 -21.27
N THR A 474 9.58 -4.26 -21.34
CA THR A 474 10.96 -4.73 -21.51
C THR A 474 11.57 -5.31 -20.23
N PHE A 475 11.04 -4.94 -19.07
CA PHE A 475 11.32 -5.59 -17.79
C PHE A 475 10.34 -6.73 -17.49
N GLY A 476 9.11 -6.64 -18.00
CA GLY A 476 8.07 -7.66 -17.87
C GLY A 476 6.78 -7.13 -17.26
N TRP A 477 6.03 -8.03 -16.63
CA TRP A 477 4.75 -7.70 -15.99
C TRP A 477 4.55 -8.48 -14.70
N SER A 478 3.68 -7.97 -13.82
CA SER A 478 3.29 -8.63 -12.58
C SER A 478 1.78 -8.54 -12.36
N TYR A 479 1.11 -9.69 -12.30
CA TYR A 479 -0.35 -9.75 -12.10
C TYR A 479 -0.71 -9.39 -10.65
N TRP A 480 -1.71 -8.53 -10.44
CA TRP A 480 -2.28 -8.20 -9.14
C TRP A 480 -3.59 -8.99 -8.94
N ALA A 481 -3.64 -10.02 -8.10
CA ALA A 481 -2.58 -10.59 -7.25
C ALA A 481 -2.58 -12.12 -7.28
N TYR A 482 -1.65 -12.76 -6.56
CA TYR A 482 -1.53 -14.23 -6.53
C TYR A 482 -2.74 -14.91 -5.88
N LYS A 483 -3.19 -14.40 -4.73
CA LYS A 483 -4.41 -14.82 -4.02
C LYS A 483 -5.26 -13.59 -3.70
N CYS A 484 -6.58 -13.78 -3.73
CA CYS A 484 -7.57 -12.77 -3.32
C CYS A 484 -8.88 -13.48 -2.98
N SER A 485 -9.72 -12.90 -2.11
CA SER A 485 -11.09 -13.37 -1.90
C SER A 485 -12.01 -13.14 -3.10
N HIS A 486 -11.59 -12.30 -4.05
CA HIS A 486 -12.29 -12.07 -5.30
C HIS A 486 -11.63 -12.89 -6.41
N ASN A 487 -12.40 -13.81 -7.01
CA ASN A 487 -11.89 -14.84 -7.91
C ASN A 487 -11.03 -14.29 -9.06
N HIS A 488 -11.49 -13.26 -9.79
CA HIS A 488 -10.73 -12.72 -10.92
C HIS A 488 -9.56 -11.82 -10.53
N TRP A 489 -9.40 -11.51 -9.25
CA TRP A 489 -8.20 -10.88 -8.70
C TRP A 489 -7.19 -11.89 -8.17
N SER A 490 -7.53 -13.18 -8.17
CA SER A 490 -6.69 -14.28 -7.69
C SER A 490 -6.12 -15.04 -8.88
N LEU A 491 -4.86 -14.77 -9.25
CA LEU A 491 -4.20 -15.46 -10.35
C LEU A 491 -4.20 -16.98 -10.16
N ARG A 492 -4.00 -17.45 -8.93
CA ARG A 492 -4.07 -18.87 -8.61
C ARG A 492 -5.41 -19.47 -9.01
N TRP A 493 -6.51 -18.82 -8.58
CA TRP A 493 -7.86 -19.26 -8.93
C TRP A 493 -8.08 -19.22 -10.45
N MET A 494 -7.63 -18.15 -11.11
CA MET A 494 -7.75 -17.98 -12.56
C MET A 494 -7.04 -19.10 -13.33
N ILE A 495 -5.86 -19.54 -12.88
CA ILE A 495 -5.13 -20.67 -13.48
C ILE A 495 -5.85 -21.99 -13.20
N GLU A 496 -6.23 -22.25 -11.94
CA GLU A 496 -6.88 -23.51 -11.53
C GLU A 496 -8.24 -23.72 -12.23
N ASN A 497 -8.93 -22.62 -12.58
CA ASN A 497 -10.24 -22.64 -13.24
C ASN A 497 -10.17 -22.37 -14.75
N ASN A 498 -8.97 -22.38 -15.35
CA ASN A 498 -8.74 -22.20 -16.79
C ASN A 498 -9.16 -20.83 -17.37
N TYR A 499 -9.28 -19.78 -16.56
CA TYR A 499 -9.54 -18.42 -17.03
C TYR A 499 -8.29 -17.76 -17.63
N ILE A 500 -7.09 -18.18 -17.22
CA ILE A 500 -5.81 -17.69 -17.76
C ILE A 500 -4.80 -18.84 -17.92
N LYS A 501 -3.95 -18.74 -18.95
CA LYS A 501 -2.81 -19.64 -19.20
C LYS A 501 -1.56 -18.79 -19.41
N LEU A 502 -0.44 -19.17 -18.79
CA LEU A 502 0.80 -18.36 -18.72
C LEU A 502 1.91 -18.80 -19.68
#